data_AF-A0ABD2P6N2-F1
#
_entry.id   AF-A0ABD2P6N2-F1
#
_cell.length_a   1.000
_cell.length_b   1.000
_cell.length_c   1.000
_cell.angle_alpha   90.00
_cell.angle_beta   90.00
_cell.angle_gamma   90.00
#
_symmetry.space_group_name_H-M   'P 1'
#
loop_
_entity.id
_entity.type
_entity.pdbx_description
1 polymer ?
#
loop_
_entity_poly.entity_id
_entity_poly.type
_entity_poly.pdbx_seq_one_letter_code
_entity_poly.pdbx_strand_id
1 'polypeptide(L)'
;ESNPNITEFMRKLNISGDYASLESYFIQNLIEIVTNKGLESIVWEEVFNNGVNLPNSTIVHVWKDGYRDTLNAVSSPNLDM
;
A
#
# COMPACT_ATOMS: atom_id res chain seq x y z
N GLU A 1 19.97 -2.43 9.57
CA GLU A 1 19.47 -1.13 9.07
C GLU A 1 20.59 -0.11 9.05
N SER A 2 20.86 0.46 7.87
CA SER A 2 22.09 1.24 7.60
C SER A 2 21.91 2.75 7.68
N ASN A 3 20.68 3.26 7.60
CA ASN A 3 20.40 4.70 7.61
C ASN A 3 19.81 5.18 8.97
N PRO A 4 20.56 5.96 9.76
CA PRO A 4 20.11 6.41 11.08
C PRO A 4 18.92 7.38 11.01
N ASN A 5 18.81 8.18 9.95
CA ASN A 5 17.70 9.13 9.79
C ASN A 5 16.37 8.40 9.54
N ILE A 6 16.40 7.33 8.74
CA ILE A 6 15.22 6.49 8.49
C ILE A 6 14.83 5.72 9.74
N THR A 7 15.82 5.20 10.49
CA THR A 7 15.58 4.52 11.76
C THR A 7 14.86 5.44 12.75
N GLU A 8 15.33 6.68 12.88
CA GLU A 8 14.71 7.68 13.76
C GLU A 8 13.31 8.11 13.28
N PHE A 9 13.10 8.21 11.97
CA PHE A 9 11.79 8.49 11.39
C PHE A 9 10.78 7.38 11.69
N MET A 10 11.15 6.12 11.47
CA MET A 10 10.31 4.95 11.79
C MET A 10 10.00 4.87 13.28
N ARG A 11 10.97 5.23 14.13
CA ARG A 11 10.76 5.30 15.59
C ARG A 11 9.70 6.33 15.98
N LYS A 12 9.69 7.51 15.34
CA LYS A 12 8.67 8.55 15.59
C LYS A 12 7.26 8.13 15.17
N LEU A 13 7.16 7.26 14.16
CA LEU A 13 5.90 6.69 13.68
C LEU A 13 5.49 5.41 14.41
N ASN A 14 6.28 4.94 15.40
CA ASN A 14 6.07 3.68 16.11
C ASN A 14 6.08 2.42 15.20
N ILE A 15 6.84 2.45 14.10
CA ILE A 15 6.96 1.34 13.14
C ILE A 15 8.40 0.80 13.07
N SER A 16 9.20 0.97 14.14
CA SER A 16 10.60 0.55 14.17
C SER A 16 10.77 -0.91 13.74
N GLY A 17 11.60 -1.13 12.72
CA GLY A 17 11.87 -2.47 12.17
C GLY A 17 10.80 -3.02 11.23
N ASP A 18 9.66 -2.34 11.09
CA ASP A 18 8.60 -2.68 10.14
C ASP A 18 8.71 -1.81 8.87
N TYR A 19 9.44 -2.34 7.89
CA TYR A 19 9.68 -1.67 6.62
C TYR A 19 8.48 -1.71 5.67
N ALA A 20 7.59 -2.69 5.83
CA ALA A 20 6.33 -2.73 5.06
C ALA A 20 5.43 -1.57 5.47
N SER A 21 5.39 -1.23 6.77
CA SER A 21 4.71 -0.03 7.26
C SER A 21 5.34 1.27 6.75
N LEU A 22 6.68 1.33 6.60
CA LEU A 22 7.35 2.50 6.03
C LEU A 22 7.02 2.68 4.53
N GLU A 23 7.02 1.59 3.77
CA GLU A 23 6.59 1.59 2.37
C GLU A 23 5.14 2.03 2.24
N SER A 24 4.25 1.47 3.07
CA SER A 24 2.82 1.81 3.10
C SER A 24 2.58 3.28 3.41
N TYR A 25 3.32 3.84 4.38
CA TYR A 25 3.28 5.27 4.67
C TYR A 25 3.63 6.11 3.43
N PHE A 26 4.69 5.75 2.71
CA PHE A 26 5.10 6.50 1.52
C PHE A 26 4.06 6.40 0.39
N ILE A 27 3.57 5.19 0.11
CA ILE A 27 2.59 4.97 -0.96
C ILE A 27 1.25 5.63 -0.63
N GLN A 28 0.79 5.61 0.62
CA GLN A 28 -0.44 6.29 1.03
C GLN A 28 -0.40 7.79 0.70
N ASN A 29 0.70 8.46 1.06
CA ASN A 29 0.89 9.88 0.73
C ASN A 29 0.87 10.14 -0.78
N LEU A 30 1.46 9.24 -1.58
CA LEU A 30 1.46 9.36 -3.04
C LEU A 30 0.06 9.16 -3.64
N ILE A 31 -0.68 8.16 -3.18
CA ILE A 31 -2.05 7.88 -3.61
C ILE A 31 -2.96 9.08 -3.32
N GLU A 32 -2.81 9.71 -2.15
CA GLU A 32 -3.56 10.93 -1.80
C GLU A 32 -3.26 12.09 -2.77
N ILE A 33 -1.99 12.31 -3.13
CA ILE A 33 -1.60 13.36 -4.10
C ILE A 33 -2.22 13.08 -5.48
N VAL A 34 -2.15 11.84 -5.96
CA VAL A 34 -2.67 11.43 -7.27
C VAL A 34 -4.20 11.56 -7.30
N THR A 35 -4.87 11.08 -6.24
CA THR A 35 -6.33 11.18 -6.08
C THR A 35 -6.80 12.64 -6.04
N ASN A 36 -6.10 13.50 -5.30
CA ASN A 36 -6.40 14.93 -5.23
C ASN A 36 -6.23 15.67 -6.58
N LYS A 37 -5.52 15.06 -7.53
CA LYS A 37 -5.39 15.56 -8.91
C LYS A 37 -6.43 14.98 -9.87
N GLY A 38 -7.35 14.16 -9.37
CA GLY A 38 -8.36 13.47 -10.19
C GLY A 38 -7.76 12.39 -11.10
N LEU A 39 -6.60 11.86 -10.74
CA LEU A 39 -5.93 10.77 -11.48
C LEU A 39 -6.21 9.44 -10.80
N GLU A 40 -6.30 8.39 -11.61
CA GLU A 40 -6.42 7.00 -11.13
C GLU A 40 -5.04 6.37 -10.99
N SER A 41 -4.93 5.41 -10.06
CA SER A 41 -3.68 4.72 -9.76
C SER A 41 -3.72 3.27 -10.24
N ILE A 42 -2.59 2.81 -10.77
CA ILE A 42 -2.32 1.38 -11.00
C ILE A 42 -1.16 1.01 -10.08
N VAL A 43 -1.36 -0.01 -9.24
CA VAL A 43 -0.37 -0.44 -8.24
C VAL A 43 -0.08 -1.94 -8.36
N TRP A 44 1.06 -2.37 -7.84
CA TRP A 44 1.36 -3.80 -7.69
C TRP A 44 0.65 -4.39 -6.47
N GLU A 45 0.48 -5.72 -6.44
CA GLU A 45 -0.23 -6.41 -5.36
C GLU A 45 0.34 -6.18 -3.95
N GLU A 46 1.63 -5.91 -3.79
CA GLU A 46 2.24 -5.61 -2.49
C GLU A 46 1.57 -4.42 -1.80
N VAL A 47 1.18 -3.40 -2.56
CA VAL A 47 0.52 -2.21 -2.02
C VAL A 47 -0.82 -2.59 -1.39
N PHE A 48 -1.58 -3.46 -2.06
CA PHE A 48 -2.84 -3.98 -1.54
C PHE A 48 -2.59 -4.90 -0.33
N ASN A 49 -1.66 -5.85 -0.44
CA ASN A 49 -1.35 -6.82 0.61
C ASN A 49 -0.81 -6.16 1.90
N ASN A 50 -0.11 -5.03 1.77
CA ASN A 50 0.40 -4.26 2.90
C ASN A 50 -0.68 -3.37 3.57
N GLY A 51 -1.92 -3.39 3.08
CA GLY A 51 -3.05 -2.70 3.70
C GLY A 51 -3.11 -1.19 3.45
N VAL A 52 -2.51 -0.71 2.35
CA VAL A 52 -2.66 0.70 1.94
C VAL A 52 -4.14 0.98 1.64
N ASN A 53 -4.64 2.12 2.09
CA ASN A 53 -6.02 2.53 1.83
C ASN A 53 -6.14 3.05 0.39
N LEU A 54 -6.70 2.21 -0.49
CA LEU A 54 -6.82 2.46 -1.91
C LEU A 54 -8.21 2.98 -2.27
N PRO A 55 -8.33 4.06 -3.08
CA PRO A 55 -9.58 4.43 -3.71
C PRO A 55 -10.16 3.26 -4.51
N ASN A 56 -11.49 3.12 -4.55
CA ASN A 56 -12.17 2.06 -5.31
C ASN A 56 -11.85 2.05 -6.81
N SER A 57 -11.38 3.17 -7.38
CA SER A 57 -10.93 3.26 -8.77
C SER A 57 -9.51 2.74 -9.00
N THR A 58 -8.79 2.34 -7.95
CA THR A 58 -7.43 1.83 -8.07
C THR A 58 -7.42 0.46 -8.73
N ILE A 59 -6.58 0.28 -9.75
CA ILE A 59 -6.35 -1.00 -10.40
C ILE A 59 -5.16 -1.68 -9.72
N VAL A 60 -5.35 -2.90 -9.21
CA VAL A 60 -4.27 -3.70 -8.64
C VAL A 60 -3.77 -4.71 -9.67
N HIS A 61 -2.47 -4.70 -9.93
CA HIS A 61 -1.78 -5.64 -10.79
C HIS A 61 -1.21 -6.79 -9.93
N VAL A 62 -1.87 -7.94 -10.00
CA VAL A 62 -1.44 -9.18 -9.33
C VAL A 62 -0.51 -9.97 -10.26
N TRP A 63 0.69 -10.32 -9.78
CA TRP A 63 1.75 -10.85 -10.65
C TRP A 63 2.51 -12.06 -10.07
N LYS A 64 2.47 -12.28 -8.76
CA LYS A 64 3.13 -13.41 -8.10
C LYS A 64 2.43 -14.73 -8.42
N ASP A 65 3.21 -15.80 -8.41
CA ASP A 65 2.66 -17.16 -8.42
C ASP A 65 1.74 -17.37 -7.21
N GLY A 66 0.71 -18.22 -7.38
CA GLY A 66 -0.31 -18.40 -6.34
C GLY A 66 -1.31 -17.25 -6.24
N TYR A 67 -1.39 -16.38 -7.26
CA TYR A 67 -2.24 -15.18 -7.34
C TYR A 67 -3.73 -15.34 -6.97
N ARG A 68 -4.27 -16.56 -6.89
CA ARG A 68 -5.72 -16.79 -6.72
C ARG A 68 -6.26 -16.16 -5.44
N ASP A 69 -5.51 -16.25 -4.35
CA ASP A 69 -5.95 -15.71 -3.06
C ASP A 69 -6.02 -14.19 -3.09
N THR A 70 -4.95 -13.55 -3.59
CA THR A 70 -4.90 -12.10 -3.77
C THR A 70 -5.97 -11.64 -4.75
N LEU A 71 -6.11 -12.29 -5.91
CA LEU A 71 -7.12 -11.95 -6.91
C LEU A 71 -8.54 -12.03 -6.33
N ASN A 72 -8.85 -13.06 -5.54
CA ASN A 72 -10.13 -13.19 -4.84
C ASN A 72 -10.32 -12.06 -3.82
N ALA A 73 -9.28 -11.71 -3.07
CA ALA A 73 -9.34 -10.62 -2.09
C ALA A 73 -9.58 -9.26 -2.75
N VAL A 74 -8.90 -8.94 -3.85
CA VAL A 74 -9.07 -7.65 -4.55
C VAL A 74 -10.44 -7.56 -5.25
N SER A 75 -10.98 -8.68 -5.74
CA SER A 75 -12.25 -8.71 -6.47
C SER A 75 -13.47 -8.96 -5.58
N SER A 76 -13.28 -9.22 -4.29
CA SER A 76 -14.39 -9.41 -3.37
C SER A 76 -15.16 -8.09 -3.23
N PRO A 77 -16.51 -8.10 -3.40
CA PRO A 77 -17.31 -6.91 -3.19
C PRO A 77 -17.09 -6.45 -1.74
N ASN A 78 -16.64 -5.20 -1.58
CA ASN A 78 -16.46 -4.55 -0.28
C ASN A 78 -17.74 -4.73 0.56
N LEU A 79 -17.74 -5.68 1.48
CA LEU A 79 -18.67 -5.72 2.60
C LEU A 79 -18.10 -4.74 3.63
N ASP A 80 -18.39 -3.45 3.41
CA ASP A 80 -18.25 -2.32 4.33
C ASP A 80 -16.97 -2.25 5.18
N MET A 81 -16.05 -1.34 4.79
CA MET A 81 -15.13 -0.65 5.69
C MET A 81 -15.76 0.67 6.16
#